data_AF-A0A7S7P110-F1
#
_entry.id   AF-A0A7S7P110-F1
#
_cell.length_a   1.000
_cell.length_b   1.000
_cell.length_c   1.000
_cell.angle_alpha   90.00
_cell.angle_beta   90.00
_cell.angle_gamma   90.00
#
_symmetry.space_group_name_H-M   'P 1'
#
loop_
_entity.id
_entity.type
_entity.pdbx_description
1 polymer ?
#
loop_
_entity_poly.entity_id
_entity_poly.type
_entity_poly.pdbx_seq_one_letter_code
_entity_poly.pdbx_strand_id
1 'polypeptide(L)'
;MSCDRVGNLLLVKFSNKGASDLSIYVPASIVFWLLKHLPVNRDPNLVAPPPPPQITQQDWDNPHTPRAQYVQCKEMPGALRMHFALDSKEDLTVVLDRGNVELMRQVMAMYTKDLIDLDAQ
;
A
#
# COMPACT_ATOMS: atom_id res chain seq x y z
N MET A 1 1.50 7.86 0.46
CA MET A 1 0.12 7.47 0.09
C MET A 1 -0.72 8.72 0.00
N SER A 2 -1.79 8.72 -0.80
CA SER A 2 -2.68 9.87 -1.00
C SER A 2 -4.07 9.37 -1.38
N CYS A 3 -5.12 9.90 -0.76
CA CYS A 3 -6.50 9.50 -1.01
C CYS A 3 -7.12 10.36 -2.11
N ASP A 4 -7.99 9.77 -2.93
CA ASP A 4 -8.81 10.53 -3.87
C ASP A 4 -9.87 11.35 -3.12
N ARG A 5 -10.48 12.33 -3.80
CA ARG A 5 -11.49 13.21 -3.18
C ARG A 5 -12.77 12.48 -2.76
N VAL A 6 -13.05 11.32 -3.35
CA VAL A 6 -14.27 10.56 -3.09
C VAL A 6 -14.08 9.57 -1.94
N GLY A 7 -12.85 9.11 -1.68
CA GLY A 7 -12.56 8.09 -0.67
C GLY A 7 -12.62 6.66 -1.19
N ASN A 8 -12.56 6.46 -2.51
CA ASN A 8 -12.64 5.14 -3.13
C ASN A 8 -11.26 4.52 -3.40
N LEU A 9 -10.24 5.37 -3.56
CA LEU A 9 -8.93 4.98 -4.03
C LEU A 9 -7.84 5.63 -3.20
N LEU A 10 -6.86 4.80 -2.83
CA LEU A 10 -5.60 5.24 -2.26
C LEU A 10 -4.50 5.09 -3.31
N LEU A 11 -3.90 6.18 -3.75
CA LEU A 11 -2.67 6.16 -4.54
C LEU A 11 -1.51 5.78 -3.62
N VAL A 12 -0.86 4.67 -3.95
CA VAL A 12 0.28 4.12 -3.20
C VAL A 12 1.51 4.16 -4.08
N LYS A 13 2.58 4.76 -3.56
CA LYS A 13 3.88 4.86 -4.22
C LYS A 13 4.91 4.06 -3.43
N PHE A 14 5.60 3.15 -4.11
CA PHE A 14 6.65 2.32 -3.55
C PHE A 14 7.99 2.81 -4.08
N SER A 15 8.95 2.96 -3.17
CA SER A 15 10.34 3.19 -3.55
C SER A 15 11.10 1.87 -3.61
N ASN A 16 11.82 1.66 -4.70
CA ASN A 16 12.47 0.39 -5.01
C ASN A 16 13.99 0.50 -4.85
N LYS A 17 14.62 -0.58 -4.39
CA LYS A 17 16.09 -0.68 -4.38
C LYS A 17 16.57 -1.10 -5.77
N GLY A 18 17.30 -0.21 -6.45
CA GLY A 18 17.90 -0.50 -7.76
C GLY A 18 16.93 -0.38 -8.95
N ALA A 19 15.72 0.14 -8.75
CA ALA A 19 14.76 0.46 -9.80
C ALA A 19 14.08 1.80 -9.50
N SER A 20 13.34 2.33 -10.47
CA SER A 20 12.53 3.53 -10.27
C SER A 20 11.38 3.27 -9.29
N ASP A 21 10.93 4.31 -8.61
CA ASP A 21 9.68 4.28 -7.85
C ASP A 21 8.51 3.90 -8.77
N LEU A 22 7.51 3.25 -8.21
CA LEU A 22 6.26 2.97 -8.92
C LEU A 22 5.05 3.38 -8.10
N SER A 23 3.96 3.68 -8.80
CA SER A 23 2.68 4.03 -8.18
C SER A 23 1.58 3.09 -8.68
N ILE A 24 0.65 2.74 -7.80
CA ILE A 24 -0.57 2.00 -8.12
C ILE A 24 -1.78 2.59 -7.39
N TYR A 25 -2.97 2.44 -7.96
CA TYR A 25 -4.23 2.72 -7.27
C TYR A 25 -4.68 1.50 -6.48
N VAL A 26 -4.85 1.66 -5.17
CA VAL A 26 -5.37 0.61 -4.28
C VAL A 26 -6.80 0.97 -3.86
N PRO A 27 -7.81 0.15 -4.21
CA PRO A 27 -9.18 0.33 -3.73
C PRO A 27 -9.29 0.34 -2.20
N ALA A 28 -10.21 1.14 -1.68
CA ALA A 28 -10.51 1.22 -0.25
C ALA A 28 -10.75 -0.16 0.39
N SER A 29 -11.50 -1.05 -0.28
CA SER A 29 -11.75 -2.42 0.19
C SER A 29 -10.47 -3.22 0.43
N ILE A 30 -9.46 -3.09 -0.45
CA ILE A 30 -8.14 -3.71 -0.25
C ILE A 30 -7.44 -3.08 0.96
N VAL A 31 -7.51 -1.76 1.13
CA VAL A 31 -6.91 -1.06 2.28
C VAL A 31 -7.51 -1.56 3.60
N PHE A 32 -8.85 -1.63 3.70
CA PHE A 32 -9.52 -2.12 4.90
C PHE A 32 -9.24 -3.60 5.16
N TRP A 33 -9.23 -4.44 4.11
CA TRP A 33 -8.85 -5.84 4.24
C TRP A 33 -7.42 -5.98 4.77
N LEU A 34 -6.47 -5.21 4.24
CA LEU A 34 -5.09 -5.19 4.71
C LEU A 34 -5.02 -4.75 6.17
N LEU A 35 -5.67 -3.65 6.56
CA LEU A 35 -5.67 -3.18 7.95
C LEU A 35 -6.19 -4.23 8.95
N LYS A 36 -7.16 -5.05 8.53
CA LYS A 36 -7.73 -6.13 9.36
C LYS A 36 -6.81 -7.35 9.49
N HIS A 37 -6.00 -7.65 8.47
CA HIS A 37 -5.23 -8.90 8.40
C HIS A 37 -3.71 -8.72 8.51
N LEU A 38 -3.19 -7.49 8.40
CA LEU A 38 -1.77 -7.24 8.54
C LEU A 38 -1.29 -7.49 9.97
N PRO A 39 -0.12 -8.12 10.14
CA PRO A 39 0.44 -8.36 11.46
C PRO A 39 0.77 -7.02 12.13
N VAL A 40 0.30 -6.85 13.36
CA VAL A 40 0.69 -5.70 14.20
C VAL A 40 2.13 -5.89 14.66
N ASN A 41 2.95 -4.84 14.55
CA ASN A 41 4.31 -4.92 15.09
C ASN A 41 4.31 -5.22 16.60
N ARG A 42 5.13 -6.18 17.00
CA ARG A 42 5.37 -6.56 18.41
C ARG A 42 6.81 -6.30 18.86
N ASP A 43 7.67 -5.86 17.97
CA ASP A 43 9.08 -5.61 18.26
C ASP A 43 9.28 -4.16 18.75
N PRO A 44 9.66 -3.95 20.02
CA PRO A 44 9.90 -2.61 20.55
C PRO A 44 11.18 -1.98 20.00
N ASN A 45 12.07 -2.75 19.36
CA ASN A 45 13.33 -2.27 18.79
C ASN A 45 13.24 -2.09 17.27
N LEU A 46 12.04 -2.10 16.70
CA LEU A 46 11.85 -1.96 15.27
C LEU A 46 12.42 -0.62 14.79
N VAL A 47 13.40 -0.69 13.88
CA VAL A 47 13.99 0.50 13.28
C VAL A 47 13.01 1.09 12.28
N ALA A 48 12.75 2.40 12.38
CA ALA A 48 11.92 3.10 11.42
C ALA A 48 12.56 3.04 10.03
N PRO A 49 11.79 2.72 8.97
CA PRO A 49 12.32 2.75 7.61
C PRO A 49 12.69 4.18 7.18
N PRO A 50 13.47 4.34 6.10
CA PRO A 50 13.74 5.64 5.52
C PRO A 50 12.46 6.42 5.18
N PRO A 51 12.54 7.76 5.06
CA PRO A 51 11.39 8.57 4.69
C PRO A 51 10.73 8.05 3.40
N PRO A 52 9.38 7.95 3.38
CA PRO A 52 8.67 7.45 2.22
C PRO A 52 8.76 8.41 1.04
N PRO A 53 8.59 7.92 -0.20
CA PRO A 53 8.55 8.79 -1.38
C PRO A 53 7.36 9.75 -1.30
N GLN A 54 7.56 10.98 -1.73
CA GLN A 54 6.49 11.95 -1.83
C GLN A 54 5.61 11.65 -3.05
N ILE A 55 4.30 11.75 -2.85
CA ILE A 55 3.32 11.72 -3.94
C ILE A 55 3.09 13.15 -4.40
N THR A 56 3.19 13.34 -5.71
CA THR A 56 3.04 14.61 -6.40
C THR A 56 1.77 14.60 -7.26
N GLN A 57 1.37 15.77 -7.77
CA GLN A 57 0.27 15.86 -8.73
C GLN A 57 0.56 15.05 -10.01
N GLN A 58 1.81 14.96 -10.44
CA GLN A 58 2.22 14.16 -11.60
C GLN A 58 1.94 12.65 -11.41
N ASP A 59 2.02 12.15 -10.17
CA ASP A 59 1.69 10.75 -9.87
C ASP A 59 0.18 10.49 -10.04
N TRP A 60 -0.67 11.46 -9.72
CA TRP A 60 -2.13 11.40 -9.93
C TRP A 60 -2.51 11.55 -11.40
N ASP A 61 -1.82 12.42 -12.12
CA ASP A 61 -2.12 12.72 -13.52
C ASP A 61 -1.58 11.64 -14.48
N ASN A 62 -0.81 10.66 -13.97
CA ASN A 62 -0.23 9.60 -14.79
C ASN A 62 -1.31 8.61 -15.27
N PRO A 63 -1.63 8.57 -16.58
CA PRO A 63 -2.68 7.69 -17.10
C PRO A 63 -2.26 6.21 -17.12
N HIS A 64 -0.99 5.91 -16.88
CA HIS A 64 -0.44 4.55 -16.87
C HIS A 64 -0.34 3.94 -15.48
N THR A 65 -0.78 4.65 -14.42
CA THR A 65 -0.83 4.11 -13.07
C THR A 65 -1.93 3.03 -13.00
N PRO A 66 -1.56 1.75 -12.82
CA PRO A 66 -2.54 0.67 -12.84
C PRO A 66 -3.30 0.61 -11.52
N ARG A 67 -4.47 -0.04 -11.55
CA ARG A 67 -5.32 -0.28 -10.39
C ARG A 67 -5.18 -1.72 -9.90
N ALA A 68 -5.02 -1.89 -8.60
CA ALA A 68 -5.04 -3.18 -7.96
C ALA A 68 -6.46 -3.77 -7.94
N GLN A 69 -6.58 -5.03 -8.36
CA GLN A 69 -7.83 -5.81 -8.34
C GLN A 69 -7.95 -6.62 -7.05
N TYR A 70 -6.87 -7.27 -6.65
CA TYR A 70 -6.75 -7.98 -5.39
C TYR A 70 -5.28 -8.03 -4.94
N VAL A 71 -5.07 -8.38 -3.68
CA VAL A 71 -3.74 -8.58 -3.11
C VAL A 71 -3.63 -9.96 -2.48
N GLN A 72 -2.51 -10.63 -2.72
CA GLN A 72 -2.14 -11.86 -2.05
C GLN A 72 -0.95 -11.60 -1.15
N CYS A 73 -1.11 -11.83 0.15
CA CYS A 73 -0.07 -11.64 1.15
C CYS A 73 0.52 -13.00 1.56
N LYS A 74 1.84 -13.08 1.62
CA LYS A 74 2.56 -14.23 2.17
C LYS A 74 3.62 -13.77 3.17
N GLU A 75 3.44 -14.16 4.43
CA GLU A 75 4.44 -13.94 5.46
C GLU A 75 5.67 -14.80 5.22
N MET A 76 6.85 -14.19 5.37
CA MET A 76 8.15 -14.82 5.27
C MET A 76 8.97 -14.46 6.51
N PRO A 77 10.04 -15.20 6.83
CA PRO A 77 10.93 -14.82 7.94
C PRO A 77 11.47 -13.39 7.77
N GLY A 78 10.97 -12.46 8.60
CA GLY A 78 11.40 -11.06 8.63
C GLY A 78 10.79 -10.14 7.55
N ALA A 79 9.92 -10.64 6.68
CA ALA A 79 9.35 -9.87 5.58
C ALA A 79 7.93 -10.32 5.21
N LEU A 80 7.18 -9.42 4.60
CA LEU A 80 5.87 -9.69 4.01
C LEU A 80 5.95 -9.48 2.50
N ARG A 81 5.63 -10.53 1.75
CA ARG A 81 5.47 -10.43 0.30
C ARG A 81 4.02 -10.12 -0.03
N MET A 82 3.78 -9.07 -0.79
CA MET A 82 2.47 -8.72 -1.34
C MET A 82 2.52 -8.81 -2.85
N HIS A 83 1.61 -9.59 -3.42
CA HIS A 83 1.43 -9.71 -4.85
C HIS A 83 0.09 -9.06 -5.22
N PHE A 84 0.16 -7.91 -5.88
CA PHE A 84 -0.98 -7.16 -6.36
C PHE A 84 -1.27 -7.57 -7.79
N ALA A 85 -2.45 -8.14 -8.01
CA ALA A 85 -2.96 -8.30 -9.36
C ALA A 85 -3.43 -6.94 -9.87
N LEU A 86 -2.94 -6.55 -11.05
CA LEU A 86 -3.19 -5.23 -11.62
C LEU A 86 -4.20 -5.34 -12.78
N ASP A 87 -4.91 -4.26 -13.06
CA ASP A 87 -5.78 -4.16 -14.25
C ASP A 87 -4.98 -4.00 -15.57
N SER A 88 -3.67 -3.76 -15.46
CA SER A 88 -2.72 -3.81 -16.55
C SER A 88 -2.21 -5.25 -16.78
N LYS A 89 -1.35 -5.43 -17.79
CA LYS A 89 -0.85 -6.77 -18.17
C LYS A 89 0.13 -7.40 -17.17
N GLU A 90 0.79 -6.63 -16.32
CA GLU A 90 1.86 -7.11 -15.45
C GLU A 90 1.50 -6.87 -13.99
N ASP A 91 1.51 -7.93 -13.19
CA ASP A 91 1.27 -7.86 -11.76
C ASP A 91 2.46 -7.27 -11.00
N LEU A 92 2.19 -6.64 -9.87
CA LEU A 92 3.22 -6.09 -9.01
C LEU A 92 3.48 -6.99 -7.80
N THR A 93 4.75 -7.34 -7.58
CA THR A 93 5.17 -7.98 -6.32
C THR A 93 6.07 -7.05 -5.53
N VAL A 94 5.68 -6.74 -4.30
CA VAL A 94 6.51 -6.00 -3.34
C VAL A 94 6.90 -6.90 -2.17
N VAL A 95 8.11 -6.70 -1.66
CA VAL A 95 8.61 -7.38 -0.46
C VAL A 95 8.96 -6.31 0.55
N LEU A 96 8.22 -6.28 1.65
CA LEU A 96 8.38 -5.29 2.71
C LEU A 96 9.01 -5.96 3.92
N ASP A 97 10.06 -5.36 4.47
CA ASP A 97 10.52 -5.74 5.81
C ASP A 97 9.50 -5.32 6.88
N ARG A 98 9.70 -5.80 8.12
CA ARG A 98 8.79 -5.48 9.24
C ARG A 98 8.61 -3.98 9.47
N GLY A 99 9.67 -3.19 9.27
CA GLY A 99 9.66 -1.72 9.43
C GLY A 99 8.70 -1.07 8.44
N ASN A 100 8.81 -1.47 7.18
CA ASN A 100 7.96 -0.97 6.10
C ASN A 100 6.52 -1.47 6.22
N VAL A 101 6.29 -2.70 6.69
CA VAL A 101 4.93 -3.21 6.95
C VAL A 101 4.23 -2.37 8.02
N GLU A 102 4.92 -2.07 9.13
CA GLU A 102 4.34 -1.27 10.21
C GLU A 102 4.12 0.19 9.78
N LEU A 103 5.07 0.79 9.07
CA LEU A 103 4.88 2.13 8.48
C LEU A 103 3.65 2.14 7.56
N MET A 104 3.55 1.16 6.66
CA MET A 104 2.45 1.05 5.72
C MET A 104 1.11 0.93 6.46
N ARG A 105 1.03 0.09 7.50
CA ARG A 105 -0.15 -0.09 8.34
C ARG A 105 -0.55 1.22 9.04
N GLN A 106 0.41 1.93 9.64
CA GLN A 106 0.15 3.20 10.31
C GLN A 106 -0.35 4.27 9.34
N VAL A 107 0.25 4.37 8.15
CA VAL A 107 -0.19 5.33 7.13
C VAL A 107 -1.58 4.99 6.61
N MET A 108 -1.87 3.72 6.31
CA MET A 108 -3.21 3.30 5.91
C MET A 108 -4.24 3.61 6.99
N ALA A 109 -3.90 3.42 8.28
CA ALA A 109 -4.80 3.73 9.39
C ALA A 109 -5.17 5.21 9.44
N MET A 110 -4.26 6.13 9.08
CA MET A 110 -4.56 7.57 9.01
C MET A 110 -5.62 7.90 7.96
N TYR A 111 -5.66 7.14 6.86
CA TYR A 111 -6.63 7.34 5.76
C TYR A 111 -7.99 6.66 5.99
N THR A 112 -8.17 5.91 7.07
CA THR A 112 -9.44 5.20 7.34
C THR A 112 -10.65 6.13 7.48
N LYS A 113 -10.44 7.39 7.85
CA LYS A 113 -11.51 8.40 7.94
C LYS A 113 -11.86 9.04 6.60
N ASP A 114 -10.92 9.02 5.66
CA ASP A 114 -11.09 9.61 4.33
C ASP A 114 -11.57 8.57 3.31
N LEU A 115 -11.29 7.28 3.56
CA LEU A 115 -11.72 6.16 2.74
C LEU A 115 -13.12 5.67 3.13
N ILE A 116 -13.90 5.26 2.13
CA ILE A 116 -15.25 4.70 2.32
C ILE A 116 -15.14 3.17 2.40
N ASP A 117 -15.51 2.61 3.55
CA ASP A 117 -15.66 1.17 3.71
C ASP A 117 -17.05 0.73 3.28
N LEU A 118 -17.16 0.23 2.04
CA LEU A 118 -18.43 -0.25 1.49
C LEU A 118 -18.85 -1.62 2.06
N ASP A 119 -17.92 -2.36 2.68
CA ASP A 119 -18.14 -3.71 3.22
C ASP A 119 -18.49 -3.70 4.72
N ALA A 120 -18.56 -2.53 5.37
CA ALA A 120 -18.81 -2.36 6.81
C ALA A 120 -20.29 -2.55 7.25
N GLN A 121 -21.06 -3.38 6.54
CA GLN A 121 -22.44 -3.73 6.92
C GLN A 121 -22.53 -4.74 8.07
#